data_AF-A0A553UZU8-F1
#
_entry.id   AF-A0A553UZU8-F1
#
_cell.length_a   1.000
_cell.length_b   1.000
_cell.length_c   1.000
_cell.angle_alpha   90.00
_cell.angle_beta   90.00
_cell.angle_gamma   90.00
#
_symmetry.space_group_name_H-M   'P 1'
#
loop_
_entity.id
_entity.type
_entity.pdbx_description
1 polymer ?
#
loop_
_entity_poly.entity_id
_entity_poly.type
_entity_poly.pdbx_seq_one_letter_code
_entity_poly.pdbx_strand_id
1 'polypeptide(L)'
;MSVARADSDEIEGFANHLQQFLDDLNDMVNSLNGHFRSLGDTWGDKKYLEFEEVLRDLESFLKRFDTDATEQVAWLRRKVEELRTYGGI
;
A
#
# COMPACT_ATOMS: atom_id res chain seq x y z
N MET A 1 -9.02 7.78 -36.35
CA MET A 1 -9.75 7.94 -35.08
C MET A 1 -9.34 6.79 -34.17
N SER A 2 -8.21 6.92 -33.48
CA SER A 2 -7.74 5.92 -32.51
C SER A 2 -8.42 6.18 -31.17
N VAL A 3 -9.56 5.55 -30.95
CA VAL A 3 -10.29 5.59 -29.68
C VAL A 3 -9.49 4.82 -28.62
N ALA A 4 -9.13 5.52 -27.55
CA ALA A 4 -8.66 5.01 -26.25
C ALA A 4 -7.64 3.85 -26.26
N ARG A 5 -6.46 4.07 -26.84
CA ARG A 5 -5.28 3.22 -26.53
C ARG A 5 -4.62 3.60 -25.19
N ALA A 6 -4.94 4.78 -24.65
CA ALA A 6 -4.34 5.33 -23.43
C ALA A 6 -4.91 4.78 -22.10
N ASP A 7 -6.04 4.07 -22.05
CA ASP A 7 -6.65 3.79 -20.74
C ASP A 7 -6.14 2.50 -20.05
N SER A 8 -5.72 1.46 -20.78
CA SER A 8 -5.39 0.16 -20.16
C SER A 8 -3.96 0.06 -19.63
N ASP A 9 -2.97 0.54 -20.40
CA ASP A 9 -1.55 0.50 -19.99
C ASP A 9 -1.25 1.49 -18.86
N GLU A 10 -1.94 2.64 -18.82
CA GLU A 10 -1.84 3.59 -17.70
C GLU A 10 -2.46 3.02 -16.42
N ILE A 11 -3.62 2.35 -16.52
CA ILE A 11 -4.25 1.67 -15.39
C ILE A 11 -3.37 0.52 -14.88
N GLU A 12 -2.80 -0.28 -15.77
CA GLU A 12 -1.88 -1.36 -15.40
C GLU A 12 -0.61 -0.81 -14.74
N GLY A 13 -0.04 0.27 -15.29
CA GLY A 13 1.11 0.96 -14.71
C GLY A 13 0.83 1.47 -13.29
N PHE A 14 -0.32 2.11 -13.08
CA PHE A 14 -0.73 2.56 -11.75
C PHE A 14 -0.97 1.39 -10.78
N ALA A 15 -1.65 0.32 -11.22
CA ALA A 15 -1.87 -0.85 -10.38
C ALA A 15 -0.55 -1.51 -9.92
N ASN A 16 0.42 -1.60 -10.82
CA ASN A 16 1.76 -2.11 -10.50
C ASN A 16 2.50 -1.18 -9.53
N HIS A 17 2.43 0.12 -9.76
CA HIS A 17 3.05 1.10 -8.87
C HIS A 17 2.42 1.09 -7.48
N LEU A 18 1.09 0.99 -7.38
CA LEU A 18 0.37 0.89 -6.13
C LEU A 18 0.76 -0.38 -5.36
N GLN A 19 0.85 -1.53 -6.04
CA GLN A 19 1.32 -2.76 -5.40
C GLN A 19 2.74 -2.62 -4.84
N GLN A 20 3.68 -2.09 -5.63
CA GLN A 20 5.05 -1.89 -5.18
C GLN A 20 5.12 -0.92 -3.98
N PHE A 21 4.33 0.15 -4.02
CA PHE A 21 4.24 1.11 -2.92
C PHE A 21 3.75 0.45 -1.62
N LEU A 22 2.76 -0.45 -1.70
CA LEU A 22 2.28 -1.18 -0.52
C LEU A 22 3.35 -2.10 0.05
N ASP A 23 4.06 -2.84 -0.81
CA ASP A 23 5.13 -3.74 -0.39
C ASP A 23 6.25 -2.94 0.32
N ASP A 24 6.69 -1.84 -0.28
CA ASP A 24 7.73 -0.95 0.29
C ASP A 24 7.29 -0.31 1.62
N LEU A 25 6.03 0.12 1.70
CA LEU A 25 5.46 0.76 2.89
C LEU A 25 5.39 -0.23 4.05
N ASN A 26 4.94 -1.47 3.79
CA ASN A 26 4.88 -2.53 4.79
C ASN A 26 6.27 -2.88 5.32
N ASP A 27 7.27 -2.99 4.45
CA ASP A 27 8.66 -3.25 4.85
C ASP A 27 9.24 -2.12 5.72
N MET A 28 9.01 -0.87 5.33
CA MET A 28 9.50 0.29 6.06
C MET A 28 8.88 0.40 7.47
N VAL A 29 7.58 0.12 7.58
CA VAL A 29 6.85 0.16 8.85
C VAL A 29 7.28 -0.99 9.76
N ASN A 30 7.44 -2.20 9.22
CA ASN A 30 7.96 -3.33 9.96
C ASN A 30 9.38 -3.07 10.49
N SER A 31 10.24 -2.45 9.68
CA SER A 31 11.59 -2.06 10.10
C SER A 31 11.56 -1.03 11.23
N LEU A 32 10.75 0.03 11.11
CA LEU A 32 10.59 1.06 12.14
C LEU A 32 10.12 0.45 13.47
N ASN A 33 9.10 -0.41 13.41
CA ASN A 33 8.55 -1.08 14.58
C ASN A 33 9.58 -2.00 15.25
N GLY A 34 10.38 -2.71 14.46
CA GLY A 34 11.49 -3.52 14.97
C GLY A 34 12.48 -2.68 15.77
N HIS A 35 12.96 -1.57 15.18
CA HIS A 35 13.88 -0.65 15.85
C HIS A 35 13.27 -0.01 17.10
N PHE A 36 12.01 0.38 17.06
CA PHE A 36 11.33 0.97 18.21
C PHE A 36 11.20 -0.03 19.38
N ARG A 37 10.83 -1.28 19.10
CA ARG A 37 10.75 -2.33 20.13
C ARG A 37 12.10 -2.63 20.76
N SER A 38 13.17 -2.70 19.97
CA SER A 38 14.54 -2.86 20.50
C SER A 38 14.98 -1.69 21.37
N LEU A 39 14.51 -0.47 21.09
CA LEU A 39 14.78 0.69 21.93
C LEU A 39 14.08 0.58 23.30
N GLY A 40 12.91 -0.07 23.36
CA GLY A 40 12.17 -0.34 24.59
C GLY A 40 12.94 -1.11 25.66
N ASP A 41 13.95 -1.89 25.26
CA ASP A 41 14.85 -2.59 26.19
C ASP A 41 15.75 -1.63 26.99
N THR A 42 15.93 -0.39 26.50
CA THR A 42 16.83 0.62 27.08
C THR A 42 16.15 1.93 27.45
N TRP A 43 14.97 2.22 26.88
CA TRP A 43 14.20 3.42 27.11
C TRP A 43 12.73 3.08 27.33
N GLY A 44 12.25 3.27 28.57
CA GLY A 44 10.90 2.86 28.98
C GLY A 44 10.22 3.89 29.89
N ASP A 45 10.37 5.18 29.58
CA ASP A 45 9.71 6.25 30.34
C ASP A 45 8.30 6.56 29.80
N LYS A 46 7.66 7.60 30.35
CA LYS A 46 6.34 8.06 29.89
C LYS A 46 6.34 8.47 28.42
N LYS A 47 7.44 9.02 27.91
CA LYS A 47 7.56 9.46 26.52
C LYS A 47 7.63 8.29 25.55
N TYR A 48 8.31 7.22 25.95
CA TYR A 48 8.27 5.96 25.21
C TYR A 48 6.82 5.46 25.04
N LEU A 49 6.07 5.36 26.14
CA LEU A 49 4.67 4.89 26.11
C LEU A 49 3.75 5.81 25.29
N GLU A 50 3.89 7.13 25.43
CA GLU A 50 3.14 8.11 24.62
C GLU A 50 3.41 7.93 23.12
N PHE A 51 4.66 7.64 22.73
CA PHE A 51 5.02 7.44 21.33
C PHE A 51 4.63 6.06 20.79
N GLU A 52 4.62 5.02 21.65
CA GLU A 52 4.12 3.70 21.30
C GLU A 52 2.64 3.75 20.87
N GLU A 53 1.82 4.56 21.53
CA GLU A 53 0.42 4.78 21.13
C GLU A 53 0.32 5.41 19.73
N VAL A 54 1.17 6.41 19.42
CA VAL A 54 1.23 7.04 18.10
C VAL A 54 1.60 6.03 17.00
N LEU A 55 2.57 5.14 17.27
CA LEU A 55 2.95 4.09 16.32
C LEU A 55 1.82 3.07 16.11
N ARG A 56 1.09 2.69 17.17
CA ARG A 56 -0.07 1.80 17.06
C ARG A 56 -1.22 2.40 16.23
N ASP A 57 -1.44 3.70 16.36
CA ASP A 57 -2.44 4.40 15.55
C ASP A 57 -2.02 4.43 14.07
N LEU A 58 -0.73 4.70 13.80
CA LEU A 58 -0.17 4.63 12.45
C LEU A 58 -0.31 3.22 11.85
N GLU A 59 0.05 2.17 12.58
CA GLU A 59 -0.12 0.78 12.12
C GLU A 59 -1.58 0.45 11.76
N SER A 60 -2.53 0.92 12.57
CA SER A 60 -3.95 0.68 12.37
C SER A 60 -4.46 1.37 11.10
N PHE A 61 -4.03 2.61 10.88
CA PHE A 61 -4.33 3.36 9.65
C PHE A 61 -3.75 2.66 8.42
N LEU A 62 -2.49 2.25 8.49
CA LEU A 62 -1.79 1.59 7.39
C LEU A 62 -2.41 0.24 7.02
N LYS A 63 -2.79 -0.59 8.00
CA LYS A 63 -3.50 -1.85 7.74
C LYS A 63 -4.82 -1.66 6.98
N ARG A 64 -5.56 -0.61 7.33
CA ARG A 64 -6.78 -0.26 6.61
C ARG A 64 -6.48 0.18 5.18
N PHE A 65 -5.49 1.07 5.01
CA PHE A 65 -5.07 1.50 3.69
C PHE A 65 -4.59 0.33 2.81
N ASP A 66 -3.80 -0.59 3.37
CA ASP A 66 -3.31 -1.80 2.69
C ASP A 66 -4.44 -2.69 2.19
N THR A 67 -5.49 -2.86 3.00
CA THR A 67 -6.70 -3.60 2.62
C THR A 67 -7.41 -2.92 1.44
N ASP A 68 -7.73 -1.62 1.59
CA ASP A 68 -8.47 -0.84 0.58
C ASP A 68 -7.67 -0.77 -0.74
N ALA A 69 -6.35 -0.61 -0.66
CA ALA A 69 -5.47 -0.53 -1.82
C ALA A 69 -5.30 -1.89 -2.52
N THR A 70 -5.21 -2.99 -1.77
CA THR A 70 -5.14 -4.35 -2.34
C THR A 70 -6.42 -4.68 -3.13
N GLU A 71 -7.58 -4.33 -2.59
CA GLU A 71 -8.86 -4.45 -3.29
C GLU A 71 -8.88 -3.62 -4.58
N GLN A 72 -8.38 -2.38 -4.51
CA GLN A 72 -8.28 -1.49 -5.66
C GLN A 72 -7.33 -2.05 -6.74
N VAL A 73 -6.16 -2.60 -6.37
CA VAL A 73 -5.24 -3.26 -7.32
C VAL A 73 -5.93 -4.40 -8.04
N ALA A 74 -6.66 -5.27 -7.31
CA ALA A 74 -7.39 -6.38 -7.91
C ALA A 74 -8.48 -5.91 -8.88
N TRP A 75 -9.21 -4.84 -8.53
CA TRP A 75 -10.22 -4.26 -9.40
C TRP A 75 -9.60 -3.63 -10.67
N LEU A 76 -8.51 -2.88 -10.54
CA LEU A 76 -7.81 -2.26 -11.68
C LEU A 76 -7.30 -3.32 -12.66
N ARG A 77 -6.74 -4.42 -12.16
CA ARG A 77 -6.29 -5.55 -12.99
C ARG A 77 -7.43 -6.21 -13.76
N ARG A 78 -8.60 -6.41 -13.13
CA ARG A 78 -9.80 -6.92 -13.82
C ARG A 78 -10.27 -5.96 -14.91
N LYS A 79 -10.28 -4.66 -14.62
CA LYS A 79 -10.66 -3.63 -15.59
C LYS A 79 -9.72 -3.62 -16.81
N VAL A 80 -8.42 -3.81 -16.60
CA VAL A 80 -7.44 -3.94 -17.71
C VAL A 80 -7.76 -5.15 -18.58
N GLU A 81 -8.07 -6.30 -17.97
CA GLU A 81 -8.44 -7.51 -18.70
C GLU A 81 -9.72 -7.32 -19.53
N GLU A 82 -10.74 -6.67 -18.97
CA GLU A 82 -11.98 -6.33 -19.68
C GLU A 82 -11.71 -5.41 -20.88
N LEU A 83 -10.92 -4.35 -20.68
CA LEU A 83 -10.56 -3.42 -21.75
C LEU A 83 -9.78 -4.10 -22.88
N ARG A 84 -8.88 -5.05 -22.54
CA ARG A 84 -8.11 -5.84 -23.51
C ARG A 84 -8.99 -6.84 -24.27
N THR A 85 -9.95 -7.46 -23.58
CA THR A 85 -10.87 -8.45 -24.17
C THR A 85 -11.89 -7.81 -25.12
N TYR A 86 -12.46 -6.65 -24.75
CA TYR A 86 -13.48 -5.96 -25.56
C TYR A 86 -12.91 -4.94 -26.56
N GLY A 87 -11.68 -4.45 -26.33
CA GLY A 87 -10.95 -3.57 -27.27
C GLY A 87 -10.17 -4.30 -28.36
N GLY A 88 -10.14 -5.64 -28.32
CA GLY A 88 -9.49 -6.51 -29.30
C GLY A 88 -10.41 -7.02 -30.43
N ILE A 89 -11.18 -6.12 -31.06
CA ILE A 89 -11.84 -6.34 -32.36
C ILE A 89 -11.34 -5.29 -33.36
#